data_AF-A0A1I2UXI0-F1
#
_entry.id   AF-A0A1I2UXI0-F1
#
_cell.length_a   1.000
_cell.length_b   1.000
_cell.length_c   1.000
_cell.angle_alpha   90.00
_cell.angle_beta   90.00
_cell.angle_gamma   90.00
#
_symmetry.space_group_name_H-M   'P 1'
#
loop_
_entity.id
_entity.type
_entity.pdbx_description
1 polymer ?
#
loop_
_entity_poly.entity_id
_entity_poly.type
_entity_poly.pdbx_seq_one_letter_code
_entity_poly.pdbx_strand_id
1 'polypeptide(L)' 'LIYTTNSIENFNRQLRKVTKSKTIFPTDDALFKMLYLAMTDATKKWTGKSWEWGQTLDQLCIYFSDRITPEDIE' A
#
# COMPACT_ATOMS: atom_id res chain seq x y z
N LEU A 1 8.35 5.98 -9.47
CA LEU A 1 7.51 5.19 -8.55
C LEU A 1 8.21 3.93 -8.01
N ILE A 2 8.76 3.06 -8.87
CA ILE A 2 9.30 1.76 -8.41
C ILE A 2 10.56 1.90 -7.53
N TYR A 3 11.45 2.86 -7.83
CA TYR A 3 12.69 3.05 -7.07
C TYR A 3 12.54 3.87 -5.78
N THR A 4 11.35 4.40 -5.48
CA THR A 4 11.15 5.21 -4.27
C THR A 4 10.85 4.29 -3.09
N THR A 5 11.74 4.23 -2.10
CA THR A 5 11.53 3.46 -0.86
C THR A 5 10.48 4.07 0.07
N ASN A 6 10.06 5.31 -0.20
CA ASN A 6 9.12 6.05 0.65
C ASN A 6 7.81 5.30 0.91
N SER A 7 7.22 4.63 -0.08
CA SER A 7 5.92 3.96 0.10
C SER A 7 6.03 2.79 1.09
N ILE A 8 7.02 1.92 0.89
CA ILE A 8 7.21 0.73 1.75
C ILE A 8 7.79 1.10 3.12
N GLU A 9 8.73 2.06 3.19
CA GLU A 9 9.30 2.51 4.46
C GLU A 9 8.26 3.26 5.30
N ASN A 10 7.40 4.07 4.69
CA ASN A 10 6.30 4.74 5.39
C ASN A 10 5.31 3.74 5.98
N PHE A 11 4.97 2.68 5.24
CA PHE A 11 4.13 1.61 5.74
C PHE A 11 4.79 0.86 6.91
N ASN A 12 6.04 0.42 6.75
CA ASN A 12 6.81 -0.26 7.79
C ASN A 12 6.97 0.60 9.06
N ARG A 13 7.16 1.92 8.90
CA ARG A 13 7.21 2.86 10.03
C ARG A 13 5.89 2.88 10.82
N GLN A 14 4.74 2.83 10.14
CA GLN A 14 3.44 2.77 10.80
C GLN A 14 3.25 1.47 11.58
N LEU A 15 3.66 0.32 11.01
CA LEU A 15 3.63 -0.97 11.70
C LEU A 15 4.55 -0.99 12.93
N ARG A 16 5.79 -0.48 12.80
CA ARG A 16 6.73 -0.36 13.93
C ARG A 16 6.19 0.55 15.04
N LYS A 17 5.45 1.60 14.69
CA LYS A 17 4.84 2.51 15.67
C LYS A 17 3.82 1.81 16.55
N VAL A 18 2.96 0.95 15.98
CA VAL A 18 1.91 0.25 16.73
C VAL A 18 2.46 -0.93 17.53
N THR A 19 3.54 -1.57 17.08
CA THR A 19 4.18 -2.67 17.82
C THR A 19 5.10 -2.16 18.93
N LYS A 20 5.63 -0.94 18.85
CA LYS A 20 6.54 -0.38 19.86
C LYS A 20 5.92 -0.28 21.27
N SER A 21 4.61 -0.06 21.38
CA SER A 21 3.93 0.09 22.67
C SER A 21 3.60 -1.25 23.36
N LYS A 22 3.56 -2.36 22.62
CA LYS A 22 3.31 -3.71 23.14
C LYS A 22 4.46 -4.63 22.77
N THR A 23 5.34 -4.88 23.73
CA THR A 23 6.51 -5.76 23.56
C THR A 23 6.16 -7.26 23.63
N ILE A 24 5.04 -7.63 24.27
CA ILE A 24 4.60 -9.02 24.42
C ILE A 24 3.14 -9.15 23.99
N PHE A 25 2.86 -10.15 23.16
CA PHE A 25 1.52 -10.56 22.75
C PHE A 25 1.17 -11.90 23.40
N PRO A 26 -0.06 -12.06 23.91
CA PRO A 26 -0.48 -13.29 24.58
C PRO A 26 -0.71 -14.45 23.59
N THR A 27 -1.05 -14.15 22.33
CA THR A 27 -1.24 -15.12 21.24
C THR A 27 -0.88 -14.48 19.90
N ASP A 28 -0.57 -15.30 18.90
CA ASP A 28 -0.31 -14.84 17.53
C ASP A 28 -1.52 -14.12 16.93
N ASP A 29 -2.74 -14.60 17.22
CA ASP A 29 -3.98 -13.94 16.79
C ASP A 29 -4.11 -12.51 17.30
N ALA A 30 -3.65 -12.24 18.53
CA ALA A 30 -3.68 -10.89 19.09
C ALA A 30 -2.72 -9.95 18.33
N LEU A 31 -1.56 -10.47 17.92
CA LEU A 31 -0.62 -9.74 17.07
C LEU A 31 -1.22 -9.48 15.69
N PHE A 32 -1.80 -10.50 15.04
CA PHE A 32 -2.43 -10.36 13.73
C PHE A 32 -3.56 -9.34 13.73
N LYS A 33 -4.46 -9.38 14.73
CA LYS A 33 -5.54 -8.39 14.85
C LYS A 33 -5.02 -6.97 14.99
N MET A 34 -3.95 -6.77 15.77
CA MET A 34 -3.35 -5.45 15.92
C MET A 34 -2.74 -4.93 14.61
N LEU A 35 -2.01 -5.78 13.89
CA LEU A 35 -1.46 -5.42 12.58
C LEU A 35 -2.57 -5.13 11.57
N TYR A 36 -3.64 -5.94 11.56
CA TYR A 36 -4.80 -5.72 10.69
C TYR A 36 -5.47 -4.36 10.93
N LEU A 37 -5.69 -3.99 12.19
CA LEU A 37 -6.26 -2.68 12.53
C LEU A 37 -5.35 -1.54 12.06
N ALA A 38 -4.03 -1.67 12.26
CA ALA A 38 -3.07 -0.68 11.80
C ALA A 38 -3.04 -0.55 10.28
N MET A 39 -3.12 -1.67 9.55
CA MET A 39 -3.25 -1.67 8.09
C MET A 39 -4.53 -0.99 7.65
N THR A 40 -5.66 -1.31 8.29
CA THR A 40 -6.95 -0.70 7.99
C THR A 40 -6.91 0.82 8.15
N ASP A 41 -6.30 1.32 9.22
CA ASP A 41 -6.14 2.76 9.45
C ASP A 41 -5.14 3.43 8.50
N ALA A 42 -4.11 2.71 8.05
CA ALA A 42 -3.20 3.19 7.02
C ALA A 42 -3.93 3.32 5.67
N THR A 43 -4.67 2.30 5.26
CA THR A 43 -5.42 2.27 3.99
C THR A 43 -6.51 3.32 3.95
N LYS A 44 -7.20 3.60 5.07
CA LYS A 44 -8.17 4.72 5.17
C LYS A 44 -7.57 6.07 4.78
N LYS A 45 -6.27 6.28 4.98
CA LYS A 45 -5.57 7.53 4.65
C LYS A 45 -5.00 7.52 3.23
N TRP A 46 -5.01 6.39 2.54
CA TRP A 46 -4.57 6.28 1.15
C TRP A 46 -5.68 6.76 0.21
N THR A 47 -6.07 8.01 0.39
CA THR A 47 -7.08 8.69 -0.42
C THR A 47 -6.36 9.67 -1.34
N GLY A 48 -6.26 9.33 -2.62
CA GLY A 48 -5.64 10.19 -3.63
C GLY A 48 -5.12 9.42 -4.84
N LYS A 49 -5.18 10.03 -6.01
CA LYS A 49 -4.57 9.49 -7.23
C LYS A 49 -3.06 9.63 -7.12
N SER A 50 -2.32 8.58 -7.47
CA SER A 50 -0.86 8.65 -7.56
C SER A 50 -0.44 9.77 -8.52
N TRP A 51 0.66 10.46 -8.21
CA TRP A 51 1.18 11.53 -9.05
C TRP A 51 1.48 10.98 -10.45
N GLU A 52 0.93 11.63 -11.49
CA GLU A 52 1.08 11.29 -12.91
C GLU A 52 0.58 9.88 -13.28
N TRP A 53 -0.42 9.37 -12.56
CA TRP A 53 -0.97 8.04 -12.86
C TRP A 53 -1.49 7.92 -14.29
N GLY A 54 -2.05 8.98 -14.89
CA GLY A 54 -2.52 8.95 -16.28
C GLY A 54 -1.41 8.63 -17.27
N GLN A 55 -0.31 9.40 -17.23
CA GLN A 55 0.84 9.16 -18.11
C GLN A 55 1.51 7.80 -17.85
N THR A 56 1.60 7.38 -16.59
CA THR A 56 2.16 6.07 -16.25
C THR A 56 1.30 4.95 -16.82
N LEU A 57 -0.02 5.09 -16.76
CA LEU A 57 -0.98 4.14 -17.29
C LEU A 57 -0.91 4.06 -18.82
N ASP A 58 -0.81 5.20 -19.51
CA ASP A 58 -0.64 5.23 -20.97
C ASP A 58 0.60 4.46 -21.41
N GLN A 59 1.72 4.64 -20.69
CA GLN A 59 2.94 3.87 -20.96
C GLN A 59 2.72 2.38 -20.70
N LEU A 60 2.05 2.00 -19.61
CA LEU A 60 1.74 0.60 -19.32
C LEU A 60 0.85 -0.03 -20.39
N CYS A 61 -0.16 0.68 -20.90
CA CYS A 61 -1.01 0.19 -21.99
C CYS A 61 -0.22 -0.01 -23.30
N ILE A 62 0.79 0.83 -23.57
CA ILE A 62 1.66 0.66 -24.74
C ILE A 62 2.56 -0.58 -24.58
N TYR A 63 3.20 -0.75 -23.42
CA TYR A 63 4.12 -1.86 -23.18
C TYR A 63 3.43 -3.21 -22.96
N PHE A 64 2.19 -3.21 -22.44
CA PHE A 64 1.41 -4.39 -22.09
C PHE A 64 0.02 -4.35 -22.76
N SER A 65 0.01 -4.01 -24.05
CA SER A 65 -1.21 -3.87 -24.86
C SER A 65 -2.03 -5.15 -24.99
N ASP A 66 -1.43 -6.31 -24.69
CA ASP A 66 -2.06 -7.62 -24.63
C ASP A 66 -2.80 -7.90 -23.30
N ARG A 67 -2.57 -7.10 -22.26
CA ARG A 67 -3.12 -7.34 -20.91
C ARG A 67 -3.90 -6.19 -20.31
N ILE A 68 -3.63 -4.95 -20.73
CA ILE A 68 -4.26 -3.75 -20.19
C ILE A 68 -4.78 -2.96 -21.39
N THR A 69 -6.09 -2.96 -21.57
CA THR A 69 -6.73 -2.17 -22.63
C THR A 69 -7.35 -0.89 -22.04
N PRO A 70 -7.57 0.14 -22.88
CA PRO A 70 -8.28 1.34 -22.46
C PRO A 70 -9.70 1.07 -21.95
N GLU A 71 -10.30 -0.05 -22.34
CA GLU A 71 -11.64 -0.51 -21.91
C GLU A 71 -11.66 -1.00 -20.46
N ASP A 72 -10.53 -1.46 -19.92
CA ASP A 72 -10.39 -1.90 -18.52
C ASP A 72 -10.36 -0.72 -17.52
N ILE A 73 -10.30 0.52 -18.01
CA ILE A 73 -10.09 1.73 -17.24
C ILE A 73 -11.41 2.52 -17.02
N GLU A 74 -12.48 2.19 -17.78
CA GLU A 74 -13.86 2.69 -17.56
C GLU A 74 -14.60 1.93 -16.45
#